data_AF-A0A8B7S832-F1
#
_entry.id   AF-A0A8B7S832-F1
#
_cell.length_a   1.000
_cell.length_b   1.000
_cell.length_c   1.000
_cell.angle_alpha   90.00
_cell.angle_beta   90.00
_cell.angle_gamma   90.00
#
_symmetry.space_group_name_H-M   'P 1'
#
loop_
_entity.id
_entity.type
_entity.pdbx_description
1 polymer ?
#
loop_
_entity_poly.entity_id
_entity_poly.type
_entity_poly.pdbx_seq_one_letter_code
_entity_poly.pdbx_strand_id
1 'polypeptide(L)'
;TWDEALAKTTKAWANRCIFKHNTCLAKPRKCHPTFEYVGENIWLGGLSVFTPNSAVAAWYNETQYFNYNNLHCSNVCGHYTQVVWANSHKVGCAITICPNLGEAQTAIFICNYAPTGNFPNMPPYIKGTSCSMCGKEDSCKNNLCENKELDKLQSYPNWNPPGKAPQQRACNLLCLIYVLLRMF
;
A
#
# COMPACT_ATOMS: atom_id res chain seq x y z
N THR A 1 12.02 2.23 -3.65
CA THR A 1 12.40 1.88 -2.26
C THR A 1 11.27 2.05 -1.26
N TRP A 2 11.50 1.73 0.03
CA TRP A 2 10.52 1.88 1.10
C TRP A 2 10.21 3.36 1.41
N ASP A 3 8.97 3.64 1.80
CA ASP A 3 8.51 4.95 2.25
C ASP A 3 7.75 4.87 3.59
N GLU A 4 8.23 5.61 4.58
CA GLU A 4 7.69 5.60 5.94
C GLU A 4 6.29 6.24 6.04
N ALA A 5 6.02 7.30 5.25
CA ALA A 5 4.72 7.97 5.28
C ALA A 5 3.64 7.12 4.62
N LEU A 6 3.96 6.42 3.51
CA LEU A 6 3.08 5.41 2.93
C LEU A 6 2.76 4.33 3.97
N ALA A 7 3.76 3.75 4.62
CA ALA A 7 3.56 2.70 5.61
C ALA A 7 2.70 3.15 6.81
N LYS A 8 2.89 4.39 7.29
CA LYS A 8 2.03 5.01 8.32
C LYS A 8 0.58 5.12 7.84
N THR A 9 0.36 5.62 6.63
CA THR A 9 -0.97 5.72 6.02
C THR A 9 -1.64 4.35 5.88
N THR A 10 -0.89 3.38 5.37
CA THR A 10 -1.35 2.01 5.20
C THR A 10 -1.71 1.36 6.53
N LYS A 11 -0.89 1.52 7.57
CA LYS A 11 -1.18 0.98 8.91
C LYS A 11 -2.42 1.62 9.51
N ALA A 12 -2.58 2.94 9.37
CA ALA A 12 -3.76 3.64 9.86
C ALA A 12 -5.05 3.12 9.22
N TRP A 13 -5.02 2.81 7.92
CA TRP A 13 -6.15 2.24 7.20
C TRP A 13 -6.38 0.76 7.53
N ALA A 14 -5.34 -0.07 7.54
CA ALA A 14 -5.42 -1.49 7.88
C ALA A 14 -6.01 -1.73 9.27
N ASN A 15 -5.69 -0.87 10.25
CA ASN A 15 -6.23 -0.92 11.61
C ASN A 15 -7.76 -0.71 11.69
N ARG A 16 -8.41 -0.22 10.62
CA ARG A 16 -9.86 -0.10 10.57
C ARG A 16 -10.56 -1.43 10.31
N CYS A 17 -9.82 -2.44 9.85
CA CYS A 17 -10.38 -3.74 9.49
C CYS A 17 -11.59 -3.63 8.55
N ILE A 18 -11.40 -2.92 7.43
CA ILE A 18 -12.38 -2.81 6.35
C ILE A 18 -11.74 -3.23 5.02
N PHE A 19 -12.38 -4.17 4.32
CA PHE A 19 -11.94 -4.60 2.99
C PHE A 19 -12.45 -3.63 1.91
N LYS A 20 -11.92 -2.40 1.93
CA LYS A 20 -12.21 -1.32 0.98
C LYS A 20 -10.98 -0.46 0.77
N HIS A 21 -10.88 0.17 -0.40
CA HIS A 21 -9.81 1.12 -0.67
C HIS A 21 -9.86 2.36 0.22
N ASN A 22 -8.68 2.88 0.56
CA ASN A 22 -8.56 4.08 1.37
C ASN A 22 -9.18 5.31 0.69
N THR A 23 -10.08 6.00 1.38
CA THR A 23 -10.82 7.14 0.82
C THR A 23 -9.94 8.36 0.56
N CYS A 24 -8.72 8.42 1.13
CA CYS A 24 -7.78 9.48 0.80
C CYS A 24 -7.19 9.36 -0.61
N LEU A 25 -7.23 8.17 -1.24
CA LEU A 25 -6.55 7.89 -2.52
C LEU A 25 -7.13 8.74 -3.66
N ALA A 26 -8.42 9.09 -3.56
CA ALA A 26 -9.12 9.93 -4.53
C ALA A 26 -8.80 11.44 -4.40
N LYS A 27 -7.99 11.84 -3.41
CA LYS A 27 -7.74 13.26 -3.10
C LYS A 27 -6.25 13.59 -3.17
N PRO A 28 -5.87 14.68 -3.87
CA PRO A 28 -4.48 15.06 -4.00
C PRO A 28 -3.85 15.38 -2.64
N ARG A 29 -2.64 14.86 -2.40
CA ARG A 29 -1.82 15.08 -1.20
C ARG A 29 -2.53 14.72 0.12
N LYS A 30 -3.48 13.78 0.09
CA LYS A 30 -4.19 13.32 1.31
C LYS A 30 -3.64 12.02 1.89
N CYS A 31 -3.15 11.10 1.07
CA CYS A 31 -2.52 9.86 1.56
C CYS A 31 -1.02 9.97 1.81
N HIS A 32 -0.39 11.07 1.39
CA HIS A 32 1.04 11.30 1.51
C HIS A 32 1.35 12.81 1.57
N PRO A 33 2.41 13.25 2.27
CA PRO A 33 2.75 14.67 2.38
C PRO A 33 3.29 15.28 1.07
N THR A 34 4.02 14.50 0.25
CA THR A 34 4.68 14.99 -0.97
C THR A 34 4.02 14.51 -2.28
N PHE A 35 3.76 13.21 -2.41
CA PHE A 35 3.07 12.64 -3.57
C PHE A 35 1.61 13.08 -3.67
N GLU A 36 1.20 13.46 -4.87
CA GLU A 36 -0.16 13.92 -5.14
C GLU A 36 -1.18 12.79 -5.03
N TYR A 37 -0.94 11.68 -5.73
CA TYR A 37 -1.81 10.50 -5.68
C TYR A 37 -1.00 9.25 -5.30
N VAL A 38 -1.68 8.35 -4.59
CA VAL A 38 -1.13 7.11 -4.05
C VAL A 38 -1.98 5.96 -4.57
N GLY A 39 -1.34 4.90 -5.04
CA GLY A 39 -1.99 3.64 -5.41
C GLY A 39 -2.09 2.69 -4.22
N GLU A 40 -2.94 1.66 -4.31
CA GLU A 40 -3.15 0.72 -3.21
C GLU A 40 -3.48 -0.69 -3.71
N ASN A 41 -2.77 -1.68 -3.17
CA ASN A 41 -3.16 -3.07 -3.26
C ASN A 41 -3.61 -3.58 -1.89
N ILE A 42 -4.64 -4.42 -1.87
CA ILE A 42 -5.19 -5.04 -0.65
C ILE A 42 -5.19 -6.55 -0.83
N TRP A 43 -4.73 -7.26 0.20
CA TRP A 43 -4.84 -8.70 0.34
C TRP A 43 -5.62 -9.00 1.61
N LEU A 44 -6.52 -9.98 1.54
CA LEU A 44 -7.31 -10.47 2.67
C LEU A 44 -7.27 -12.00 2.64
N GLY A 45 -6.98 -12.61 3.79
CA GLY A 45 -6.97 -14.06 3.90
C GLY A 45 -6.60 -14.53 5.30
N GLY A 46 -6.53 -15.85 5.50
CA GLY A 46 -6.14 -16.42 6.78
C GLY A 46 -4.69 -16.09 7.14
N LEU A 47 -4.44 -15.74 8.40
CA LEU A 47 -3.11 -15.44 8.93
C LEU A 47 -2.15 -16.62 8.74
N SER A 48 -2.63 -17.85 8.81
CA SER A 48 -1.84 -19.07 8.63
C SER A 48 -1.20 -19.21 7.25
N VAL A 49 -1.78 -18.60 6.21
CA VAL A 49 -1.25 -18.62 4.83
C VAL A 49 -0.55 -17.31 4.44
N PHE A 50 -0.51 -16.35 5.36
CA PHE A 50 0.05 -15.03 5.09
C PHE A 50 1.57 -15.02 5.22
N THR A 51 2.21 -14.53 4.17
CA THR A 51 3.54 -13.91 4.20
C THR A 51 3.50 -12.71 3.25
N PRO A 52 4.38 -11.71 3.40
CA PRO A 52 4.51 -10.64 2.40
C PRO A 52 4.71 -11.20 0.98
N ASN A 53 5.51 -12.26 0.85
CA ASN A 53 5.76 -12.92 -0.43
C ASN A 53 4.51 -13.58 -1.01
N SER A 54 3.70 -14.29 -0.20
CA SER A 54 2.48 -14.94 -0.71
C SER A 54 1.43 -13.93 -1.14
N ALA A 55 1.29 -12.80 -0.43
CA ALA A 55 0.39 -11.73 -0.83
C ALA A 55 0.83 -11.04 -2.14
N VAL A 56 2.12 -10.71 -2.26
CA VAL A 56 2.67 -10.10 -3.49
C VAL A 56 2.62 -11.09 -4.66
N ALA A 57 2.89 -12.37 -4.43
CA ALA A 57 2.76 -13.41 -5.46
C ALA A 57 1.30 -13.55 -5.92
N ALA A 58 0.32 -13.50 -5.01
CA ALA A 58 -1.09 -13.53 -5.37
C ALA A 58 -1.47 -12.34 -6.26
N TRP A 59 -1.02 -11.12 -5.92
CA TRP A 59 -1.21 -9.94 -6.76
C TRP A 59 -0.52 -10.08 -8.12
N TYR A 60 0.73 -10.56 -8.15
CA TYR A 60 1.48 -10.74 -9.40
C TYR A 60 0.85 -11.79 -10.32
N ASN A 61 0.30 -12.87 -9.76
CA ASN A 61 -0.31 -13.97 -10.51
C ASN A 61 -1.56 -13.55 -11.28
N GLU A 62 -2.12 -12.37 -11.04
CA GLU A 62 -3.13 -11.77 -11.92
C GLU A 62 -2.63 -11.52 -13.34
N THR A 63 -1.30 -11.54 -13.57
CA THR A 63 -0.67 -11.53 -14.89
C THR A 63 -1.29 -12.56 -15.85
N GLN A 64 -1.77 -13.70 -15.33
CA GLN A 64 -2.43 -14.74 -16.14
C GLN A 64 -3.72 -14.26 -16.82
N TYR A 65 -4.32 -13.17 -16.32
CA TYR A 65 -5.55 -12.57 -16.85
C TYR A 65 -5.28 -11.30 -17.67
N PHE A 66 -4.03 -10.81 -17.71
CA PHE A 66 -3.67 -9.55 -18.34
C PHE A 66 -2.97 -9.77 -19.69
N ASN A 67 -3.56 -9.28 -20.76
CA ASN A 67 -2.93 -9.24 -22.07
C ASN A 67 -2.32 -7.85 -22.31
N TYR A 68 -0.99 -7.78 -22.29
CA TYR A 68 -0.27 -6.52 -22.49
C TYR A 68 -0.49 -5.89 -23.88
N ASN A 69 -0.66 -6.70 -24.93
CA ASN A 69 -0.68 -6.17 -26.31
C ASN A 69 -1.91 -5.30 -26.60
N ASN A 70 -3.02 -5.55 -25.92
CA ASN A 70 -4.27 -4.79 -26.05
C ASN A 70 -4.76 -4.21 -24.72
N LEU A 71 -3.95 -4.32 -23.65
CA LEU A 71 -4.28 -3.94 -22.28
C LEU A 71 -5.58 -4.57 -21.74
N HIS A 72 -6.00 -5.69 -22.34
CA HIS A 72 -7.22 -6.37 -21.95
C HIS A 72 -7.00 -7.15 -20.65
N CYS A 73 -7.90 -6.98 -19.71
CA CYS A 73 -7.97 -7.77 -18.48
C CYS A 73 -9.20 -8.65 -18.52
N SER A 74 -9.02 -9.97 -18.49
CA SER A 74 -10.15 -10.92 -18.52
C SER A 74 -10.77 -11.17 -17.14
N ASN A 75 -10.19 -10.63 -16.06
CA ASN A 75 -10.69 -10.75 -14.69
C ASN A 75 -10.22 -9.56 -13.83
N VAL A 76 -9.52 -9.81 -12.72
CA VAL A 76 -8.83 -8.79 -11.92
C VAL A 76 -7.37 -8.76 -12.34
N CYS A 77 -6.86 -7.57 -12.67
CA CYS A 77 -5.46 -7.36 -13.04
C CYS A 77 -4.82 -6.16 -12.34
N GLY A 78 -5.62 -5.38 -11.60
CA GLY A 78 -5.20 -4.10 -11.03
C GLY A 78 -4.07 -4.25 -10.02
N HIS A 79 -4.01 -5.38 -9.30
CA HIS A 79 -2.93 -5.60 -8.36
C HIS A 79 -1.64 -5.91 -9.09
N TYR A 80 -1.68 -6.77 -10.11
CA TYR A 80 -0.53 -7.04 -10.97
C TYR A 80 0.00 -5.77 -11.62
N THR A 81 -0.86 -4.98 -12.29
CA THR A 81 -0.43 -3.77 -12.99
C THR A 81 0.18 -2.75 -12.04
N GLN A 82 -0.33 -2.63 -10.81
CA GLN A 82 0.28 -1.77 -9.79
C GLN A 82 1.64 -2.30 -9.30
N VAL A 83 1.80 -3.62 -9.11
CA VAL A 83 3.08 -4.23 -8.69
C VAL A 83 4.19 -3.95 -9.71
N VAL A 84 3.86 -3.98 -11.00
CA VAL A 84 4.83 -3.77 -12.10
C VAL A 84 4.77 -2.36 -12.70
N TRP A 85 4.15 -1.39 -12.00
CA TRP A 85 4.00 -0.03 -12.52
C TRP A 85 5.34 0.71 -12.53
N ALA A 86 5.90 0.97 -13.71
CA ALA A 86 7.26 1.50 -13.88
C ALA A 86 7.52 2.82 -13.15
N ASN A 87 6.52 3.69 -13.08
CA ASN A 87 6.67 5.01 -12.44
C ASN A 87 6.55 4.93 -10.90
N SER A 88 5.95 3.87 -10.35
CA SER A 88 5.77 3.71 -8.91
C SER A 88 7.08 3.24 -8.28
N HIS A 89 7.80 4.16 -7.64
CA HIS A 89 9.14 3.90 -7.10
C HIS A 89 9.19 3.93 -5.57
N LYS A 90 8.09 4.26 -4.89
CA LYS A 90 7.95 4.17 -3.42
C LYS A 90 6.85 3.19 -3.04
N VAL A 91 7.10 2.43 -1.97
CA VAL A 91 6.12 1.50 -1.40
C VAL A 91 6.15 1.53 0.12
N GLY A 92 4.99 1.48 0.75
CA GLY A 92 4.84 1.28 2.18
C GLY A 92 3.69 0.31 2.45
N CYS A 93 3.91 -0.68 3.31
CA CYS A 93 2.94 -1.75 3.56
C CYS A 93 2.64 -1.92 5.05
N ALA A 94 1.49 -2.50 5.36
CA ALA A 94 1.14 -2.89 6.72
C ALA A 94 0.20 -4.10 6.74
N ILE A 95 0.33 -4.91 7.80
CA ILE A 95 -0.62 -5.97 8.14
C ILE A 95 -1.37 -5.64 9.44
N THR A 96 -2.64 -6.03 9.49
CA THR A 96 -3.46 -6.07 10.71
C THR A 96 -4.29 -7.35 10.75
N ILE A 97 -4.38 -7.97 11.93
CA ILE A 97 -5.30 -9.09 12.18
C ILE A 97 -6.68 -8.49 12.45
N CYS A 98 -7.68 -8.96 11.70
CA CYS A 98 -9.03 -8.43 11.66
C CYS A 98 -10.07 -9.54 11.88
N PRO A 99 -10.35 -9.90 13.15
CA PRO A 99 -11.30 -10.97 13.49
C PRO A 99 -12.71 -10.76 12.93
N ASN A 100 -13.10 -9.51 12.68
CA ASN A 100 -14.44 -9.16 12.20
C ASN A 100 -14.58 -9.20 10.67
N LEU A 101 -13.50 -9.45 9.91
CA LEU A 101 -13.54 -9.56 8.44
C LEU A 101 -13.59 -11.00 7.93
N GLY A 102 -13.68 -11.97 8.83
CA GLY A 102 -13.80 -13.39 8.51
C GLY A 102 -13.73 -14.20 9.80
N GLU A 103 -12.88 -15.21 9.82
CA GLU A 103 -12.58 -15.96 11.04
C GLU A 103 -11.67 -15.16 11.98
N ALA A 104 -11.52 -15.64 13.23
CA ALA A 104 -10.72 -14.98 14.26
C ALA A 104 -9.25 -14.71 13.84
N GLN A 105 -8.76 -15.40 12.82
CA GLN A 105 -7.40 -15.30 12.32
C GLN A 105 -7.31 -14.68 10.91
N THR A 106 -8.31 -13.92 10.45
CA THR A 106 -8.19 -13.19 9.18
C THR A 106 -7.19 -12.04 9.30
N ALA A 107 -6.31 -11.90 8.32
CA ALA A 107 -5.37 -10.78 8.19
C ALA A 107 -5.68 -9.94 6.95
N ILE A 108 -5.61 -8.62 7.11
CA ILE A 108 -5.59 -7.67 5.99
C ILE A 108 -4.17 -7.16 5.82
N PHE A 109 -3.63 -7.29 4.61
CA PHE A 109 -2.31 -6.77 4.23
C PHE A 109 -2.49 -5.78 3.10
N ILE A 110 -2.00 -4.56 3.30
CA ILE A 110 -2.15 -3.47 2.35
C ILE A 110 -0.76 -2.97 2.00
N CYS A 111 -0.56 -2.58 0.74
CA CYS A 111 0.58 -1.82 0.28
C CYS A 111 0.10 -0.57 -0.45
N ASN A 112 0.62 0.60 -0.06
CA ASN A 112 0.47 1.83 -0.81
C ASN A 112 1.70 2.09 -1.69
N TYR A 113 1.48 2.61 -2.89
CA TYR A 113 2.48 2.85 -3.93
C TYR A 113 2.49 4.31 -4.33
N ALA A 114 3.67 4.90 -4.54
CA ALA A 114 3.77 6.27 -5.00
C ALA A 114 4.87 6.48 -6.06
N PRO A 115 4.63 7.35 -7.05
CA PRO A 115 3.31 7.86 -7.49
C PRO A 115 2.33 6.72 -7.82
N THR A 116 1.02 7.03 -7.80
CA THR A 116 -0.01 6.04 -8.16
C THR A 116 0.22 5.44 -9.54
N GLY A 117 -0.13 4.17 -9.69
CA GLY A 117 -0.23 3.51 -10.98
C GLY A 117 -1.67 3.42 -11.48
N ASN A 118 -1.91 2.47 -12.39
CA ASN A 118 -3.22 2.07 -12.90
C ASN A 118 -4.01 3.19 -13.58
N PHE A 119 -3.32 4.05 -14.33
CA PHE A 119 -4.00 5.03 -15.17
C PHE A 119 -4.80 4.32 -16.28
N PRO A 120 -6.06 4.72 -16.54
CA PRO A 120 -6.87 4.12 -17.59
C PRO A 120 -6.17 4.18 -18.95
N ASN A 121 -6.24 3.07 -19.70
CA ASN A 121 -5.67 2.93 -21.04
C ASN A 121 -4.15 3.15 -21.15
N MET A 122 -3.42 3.08 -20.03
CA MET A 122 -1.96 3.18 -20.01
C MET A 122 -1.35 1.81 -19.65
N PRO A 123 -0.30 1.35 -20.36
CA PRO A 123 0.42 0.16 -19.96
C PRO A 123 1.18 0.40 -18.65
N PRO A 124 1.39 -0.64 -17.83
CA PRO A 124 2.12 -0.48 -16.57
C PRO A 124 3.61 -0.15 -16.74
N TYR A 125 4.19 -0.50 -17.89
CA TYR A 125 5.57 -0.19 -18.27
C TYR A 125 5.67 -0.12 -19.80
N ILE A 126 6.81 0.31 -20.33
CA ILE A 126 7.08 0.25 -21.78
C ILE A 126 7.82 -1.07 -22.08
N LYS A 127 7.25 -1.90 -22.95
CA LYS A 127 7.90 -3.14 -23.41
C LYS A 127 9.11 -2.83 -24.29
N GLY A 128 10.26 -3.40 -23.93
CA GLY A 128 11.51 -3.21 -24.66
C GLY A 128 12.69 -3.83 -23.92
N THR A 129 13.90 -3.52 -24.38
CA THR A 129 15.13 -3.90 -23.68
C THR A 129 15.17 -3.25 -22.30
N SER A 130 15.47 -4.03 -21.26
CA SER A 130 15.56 -3.52 -19.89
C SER A 130 16.48 -2.30 -19.81
N CYS A 131 16.06 -1.31 -19.04
CA CYS A 131 16.77 -0.05 -18.82
C CYS A 131 17.05 0.84 -20.04
N SER A 132 16.59 0.50 -21.25
CA SER A 132 16.89 1.29 -22.46
C SER A 132 16.27 2.70 -22.44
N MET A 133 15.35 2.95 -21.51
CA MET A 133 14.63 4.22 -21.32
C MET A 133 14.78 4.78 -19.90
N CYS A 134 15.81 4.36 -19.14
CA CYS A 134 16.10 4.99 -17.84
C CYS A 134 16.51 6.46 -18.03
N GLY A 135 16.34 7.26 -16.96
CA GLY A 135 16.78 8.65 -16.94
C GLY A 135 18.30 8.79 -17.10
N LYS A 136 18.76 9.98 -17.53
CA LYS A 136 20.19 10.25 -17.76
C LYS A 136 21.07 10.06 -16.51
N GLU A 137 20.49 10.24 -15.32
CA GLU A 137 21.17 10.12 -14.03
C GLU A 137 20.96 8.75 -13.38
N ASP A 138 20.18 7.88 -14.02
CA ASP A 138 19.85 6.56 -13.50
C ASP A 138 20.95 5.56 -13.87
N SER A 139 21.09 4.53 -13.04
CA SER A 139 21.90 3.35 -13.36
C SER A 139 21.01 2.13 -13.56
N CYS A 140 21.42 1.21 -14.43
CA CYS A 140 20.70 -0.05 -14.60
C CYS A 140 21.21 -1.11 -13.63
N LYS A 141 20.34 -1.64 -12.80
CA LYS A 141 20.68 -2.68 -11.83
C LYS A 141 19.56 -3.69 -11.73
N ASN A 142 19.88 -4.97 -11.95
CA ASN A 142 18.90 -6.07 -11.94
C ASN A 142 17.67 -5.77 -12.82
N ASN A 143 17.90 -5.18 -14.01
CA ASN A 143 16.87 -4.77 -14.97
C ASN A 143 15.94 -3.63 -14.51
N LEU A 144 16.30 -2.89 -13.45
CA LEU A 144 15.58 -1.73 -12.93
C LEU A 144 16.41 -0.45 -13.08
N CYS A 145 15.73 0.67 -13.30
CA CYS A 145 16.33 2.00 -13.21
C CYS A 145 16.49 2.38 -11.73
N GLU A 146 17.73 2.45 -11.25
CA GLU A 146 18.09 2.90 -9.91
C GLU A 146 18.49 4.37 -9.97
N ASN A 147 17.81 5.22 -9.19
CA ASN A 147 18.08 6.65 -9.11
C ASN A 147 18.38 7.03 -7.67
N LYS A 148 19.61 7.48 -7.40
CA LYS A 148 20.09 7.73 -6.04
C LYS A 148 19.28 8.77 -5.29
N GLU A 149 18.70 9.76 -5.97
CA GLU A 149 17.90 10.80 -5.34
C GLU A 149 16.48 10.31 -5.04
N LEU A 150 15.83 9.65 -6.01
CA LEU A 150 14.50 9.07 -5.83
C LEU A 150 14.51 7.92 -4.82
N ASP A 151 15.58 7.13 -4.78
CA ASP A 151 15.67 5.93 -3.94
C ASP A 151 16.02 6.23 -2.49
N LYS A 152 16.47 7.45 -2.16
CA LYS A 152 16.72 7.88 -0.78
C LYS A 152 15.53 7.59 0.12
N LEU A 153 15.83 7.01 1.29
CA LEU A 153 14.87 6.90 2.37
C LEU A 153 14.63 8.31 2.94
N GLN A 154 13.37 8.71 3.02
CA GLN A 154 12.95 9.97 3.60
C GLN A 154 12.21 9.69 4.90
N SER A 155 12.37 10.57 5.89
CA SER A 155 11.61 10.50 7.13
C SER A 155 10.51 11.55 7.14
N TYR A 156 9.39 11.18 7.74
CA TYR A 156 8.21 12.03 7.86
C TYR A 156 7.72 12.05 9.31
N PRO A 157 8.46 12.70 10.23
CA PRO A 157 8.17 12.66 11.67
C PRO A 157 6.80 13.27 11.99
N ASN A 158 6.41 14.33 11.27
CA ASN A 158 5.16 15.06 11.51
C ASN A 158 3.98 14.54 10.68
N TRP A 159 4.15 13.45 9.93
CA TRP A 159 3.06 12.92 9.11
C TRP A 159 2.01 12.22 9.96
N ASN A 160 0.78 12.74 9.90
CA ASN A 160 -0.39 12.19 10.58
C ASN A 160 -1.43 11.76 9.53
N PRO A 161 -1.49 10.48 9.16
CA PRO A 161 -2.37 10.03 8.09
C PRO A 161 -3.85 10.14 8.47
N PRO A 162 -4.73 10.44 7.51
CA PRO A 162 -6.18 10.46 7.74
C PRO A 162 -6.70 9.06 8.05
N GLY A 163 -7.86 9.00 8.71
CA GLY A 163 -8.61 7.74 8.85
C GLY A 163 -8.08 6.77 9.92
N LYS A 164 -7.16 7.20 10.80
CA LYS A 164 -6.77 6.42 11.99
C LYS A 164 -8.01 5.83 12.67
N ALA A 165 -7.99 4.52 12.93
CA ALA A 165 -8.99 3.90 13.78
C ALA A 165 -9.05 4.68 15.11
N PRO A 166 -10.25 4.87 15.71
CA PRO A 166 -10.33 5.41 17.06
C PRO A 166 -9.37 4.61 17.92
N GLN A 167 -8.41 5.29 18.54
CA GLN A 167 -7.53 4.63 19.48
C GLN A 167 -8.45 4.07 20.56
N GLN A 168 -8.62 2.74 20.62
CA GLN A 168 -9.19 2.12 21.80
C GLN A 168 -8.28 2.58 22.93
N ARG A 169 -8.75 3.54 23.73
CA ARG A 169 -8.04 3.89 24.96
C ARG A 169 -7.99 2.58 25.72
N ALA A 170 -6.80 2.00 25.84
CA ALA A 170 -6.55 1.04 26.89
C ALA A 170 -6.82 1.81 28.19
N CYS A 171 -8.05 1.71 28.70
CA CYS A 171 -8.42 2.29 29.97
C CYS A 171 -7.76 1.38 31.00
N ASN A 172 -6.50 1.67 31.33
CA ASN A 172 -5.81 1.02 32.44
C ASN A 172 -6.61 1.25 33.73
N LEU A 173 -6.37 0.46 34.77
CA LEU A 173 -7.08 0.53 36.06
C LEU A 173 -7.24 1.96 36.62
N LEU A 174 -6.26 2.83 36.37
CA LEU A 174 -6.27 4.26 36.75
C LEU A 174 -7.39 5.07 36.07
N CYS A 175 -7.76 4.72 34.85
CA CYS A 175 -8.82 5.35 34.07
C CYS A 175 -10.22 4.95 34.60
N LEU A 176 -10.38 3.73 35.15
CA LEU A 176 -11.61 3.31 35.85
C LEU A 176 -11.78 4.00 37.21
N ILE A 177 -10.69 4.17 37.97
CA ILE A 177 -10.70 4.88 39.26
C ILE A 177 -11.15 6.34 39.07
N TYR A 178 -10.68 7.01 38.00
CA TYR A 178 -11.06 8.39 37.69
C TYR A 178 -12.54 8.56 37.31
N VAL A 179 -13.16 7.52 36.73
CA VAL A 179 -14.61 7.52 36.42
C VAL A 179 -15.43 7.27 37.69
N LEU A 180 -14.99 6.37 38.57
CA LEU A 180 -15.65 6.08 39.85
C LEU A 180 -15.58 7.28 40.81
N LEU A 181 -14.47 7.98 40.90
CA LEU A 181 -14.30 9.19 41.73
C LEU A 181 -15.12 10.40 41.27
N ARG A 182 -15.73 10.35 40.08
CA ARG A 182 -16.63 11.42 39.58
C ARG A 182 -18.11 11.07 39.73
N MET A 183 -18.43 9.88 40.21
CA MET A 183 -19.79 9.42 40.47
C MET A 183 -20.15 9.40 41.97
N PHE A 184 -19.24 9.83 42.83
CA PHE A 184 -19.44 10.04 44.27
C PHE A 184 -19.01 11.45 44.64
#